data_AF-A0A7V7WRD0-F1
#
_entry.id   AF-A0A7V7WRD0-F1
#
_cell.length_a   1.000
_cell.length_b   1.000
_cell.length_c   1.000
_cell.angle_alpha   90.00
_cell.angle_beta   90.00
_cell.angle_gamma   90.00
#
_symmetry.space_group_name_H-M   'P 1'
#
loop_
_entity.id
_entity.type
_entity.pdbx_description
1 polymer ?
#
loop_
_entity_poly.entity_id
_entity_poly.type
_entity_poly.pdbx_seq_one_letter_code
_entity_poly.pdbx_strand_id
1 'polypeptide(L)'
;YDGGWVAHPGLVPLAMEEFVKVLGDKPNQIDKQRPDIQVAAADLLNFQPEQPITEAGVRLNIDVGIQYLGSWLAGNGCVPIHNLMEDAATAEISRSQVWQWIRSEKGKLDDGRKVTADMVRGMIPGGLEDIRKEHGDDAFQRIPYTQAAKIFEEMSTSEDFSEFLTLPLYEHLS
;
A
#
# COMPACT_ATOMS: atom_id res chain seq x y z
N TYR A 1 -4.58 21.40 11.01
CA TYR A 1 -3.19 20.98 10.71
C TYR A 1 -2.44 22.17 10.16
N ASP A 2 -1.17 22.33 10.53
CA ASP A 2 -0.37 23.49 10.11
C ASP A 2 0.10 23.43 8.65
N GLY A 3 0.09 22.25 8.05
CA GLY A 3 0.45 21.99 6.67
C GLY A 3 -0.02 20.61 6.21
N GLY A 4 0.34 20.24 4.97
CA GLY A 4 0.02 18.96 4.36
C GLY A 4 1.12 18.50 3.40
N TRP A 5 1.08 17.24 2.98
CA TRP A 5 2.05 16.65 2.06
C TRP A 5 1.41 16.41 0.69
N VAL A 6 2.22 16.58 -0.37
CA VAL A 6 1.86 16.20 -1.74
C VAL A 6 3.02 15.42 -2.36
N ALA A 7 2.69 14.43 -3.19
CA ALA A 7 3.68 13.58 -3.83
C ALA A 7 4.02 14.01 -5.28
N HIS A 8 3.33 15.03 -5.81
CA HIS A 8 3.56 15.55 -7.17
C HIS A 8 3.50 17.09 -7.20
N PRO A 9 4.44 17.79 -7.89
CA PRO A 9 4.46 19.26 -7.96
C PRO A 9 3.16 19.89 -8.47
N GLY A 10 2.47 19.21 -9.39
CA GLY A 10 1.19 19.66 -9.94
C GLY A 10 0.06 19.78 -8.90
N LEU A 11 0.18 19.14 -7.73
CA LEU A 11 -0.78 19.24 -6.64
C LEU A 11 -0.49 20.39 -5.67
N VAL A 12 0.69 21.02 -5.77
CA VAL A 12 1.09 22.13 -4.87
C VAL A 12 0.10 23.30 -4.95
N PRO A 13 -0.30 23.80 -6.14
CA PRO A 13 -1.23 24.92 -6.20
C PRO A 13 -2.59 24.62 -5.57
N LEU A 14 -3.11 23.40 -5.79
CA LEU A 14 -4.39 22.95 -5.23
C LEU A 14 -4.34 22.84 -3.70
N ALA A 15 -3.29 22.21 -3.17
CA ALA A 15 -3.11 22.10 -1.73
C ALA A 15 -2.95 23.50 -1.09
N MET A 16 -2.13 24.36 -1.70
CA MET A 16 -1.90 25.73 -1.24
C MET A 16 -3.20 26.54 -1.20
N GLU A 17 -4.06 26.43 -2.22
CA GLU A 17 -5.34 27.11 -2.27
C GLU A 17 -6.20 26.79 -1.02
N GLU A 18 -6.31 25.51 -0.64
CA GLU A 18 -7.09 25.09 0.53
C GLU A 18 -6.47 25.55 1.86
N PHE A 19 -5.14 25.53 1.98
CA PHE A 19 -4.47 26.05 3.19
C PHE A 19 -4.65 27.57 3.32
N VAL A 20 -4.54 28.33 2.23
CA VAL A 20 -4.74 29.79 2.23
C VAL A 20 -6.18 30.15 2.59
N LYS A 21 -7.18 29.41 2.10
CA LYS A 21 -8.60 29.62 2.47
C LYS A 21 -8.84 29.55 3.99
N VAL A 22 -8.12 28.67 4.69
CA VAL A 22 -8.31 28.42 6.13
C VAL A 22 -7.38 29.28 6.99
N LEU A 23 -6.11 29.42 6.61
CA LEU A 23 -5.10 30.14 7.40
C LEU A 23 -5.09 31.65 7.14
N GLY A 24 -5.54 32.08 5.96
CA GLY A 24 -5.37 33.47 5.50
C GLY A 24 -3.89 33.86 5.49
N ASP A 25 -3.55 34.96 6.15
CA ASP A 25 -2.18 35.47 6.26
C ASP A 25 -1.36 34.79 7.37
N LYS A 26 -1.96 33.90 8.16
CA LYS A 26 -1.24 33.24 9.26
C LYS A 26 -0.24 32.20 8.72
N PRO A 27 0.99 32.13 9.27
CA PRO A 27 2.00 31.17 8.82
C PRO A 27 1.72 29.73 9.29
N ASN A 28 0.84 29.54 10.29
CA ASN A 28 0.42 28.25 10.85
C ASN A 28 -0.83 28.46 11.73
N GLN A 29 -1.34 27.40 12.35
CA GLN A 29 -2.47 27.45 13.30
C GLN A 29 -2.12 26.81 14.65
N ILE A 30 -0.86 26.95 15.10
CA ILE A 30 -0.41 26.42 16.39
C ILE A 30 -1.20 27.05 17.55
N ASP A 31 -1.73 28.27 17.38
CA ASP A 31 -2.61 28.94 18.35
C ASP A 31 -3.98 28.24 18.50
N LYS A 32 -4.40 27.44 17.51
CA LYS A 32 -5.64 26.66 17.52
C LYS A 32 -5.47 25.39 18.36
N GLN A 33 -5.42 25.58 19.67
CA GLN A 33 -5.44 24.49 20.65
C GLN A 33 -6.80 23.77 20.63
N ARG A 34 -6.80 22.49 21.02
CA ARG A 34 -8.02 21.65 21.12
C ARG A 34 -8.18 21.05 22.53
N PRO A 35 -8.30 21.89 23.59
CA PRO A 35 -8.51 21.39 24.96
C PRO A 35 -9.87 20.71 25.15
N ASP A 36 -10.79 20.90 24.20
CA ASP A 36 -12.08 20.24 24.11
C ASP A 36 -11.98 18.76 23.69
N ILE A 37 -10.87 18.35 23.07
CA ILE A 37 -10.63 16.95 22.71
C ILE A 37 -9.86 16.26 23.83
N GLN A 38 -10.41 15.15 24.32
CA GLN A 38 -9.72 14.21 25.19
C GLN A 38 -9.64 12.87 24.47
N VAL A 39 -8.43 12.41 24.17
CA VAL A 39 -8.19 11.12 23.50
C VAL A 39 -7.69 10.12 24.53
N ALA A 40 -8.41 9.01 24.69
CA ALA A 40 -7.99 7.88 25.51
C ALA A 40 -7.25 6.84 24.65
N ALA A 41 -6.49 5.95 25.30
CA ALA A 41 -5.80 4.86 24.60
C ALA A 41 -6.76 3.94 23.82
N ALA A 42 -7.98 3.76 24.31
CA ALA A 42 -9.00 2.95 23.64
C ALA A 42 -9.46 3.57 22.31
N ASP A 43 -9.43 4.90 22.18
CA ASP A 43 -9.84 5.59 20.95
C ASP A 43 -8.84 5.33 19.81
N LEU A 44 -7.54 5.25 20.14
CA LEU A 44 -6.46 4.95 19.20
C LEU A 44 -6.46 3.49 18.73
N LEU A 45 -7.15 2.61 19.47
CA LEU A 45 -7.27 1.17 19.19
C LEU A 45 -8.67 0.77 18.73
N ASN A 46 -9.53 1.74 18.42
CA ASN A 46 -10.88 1.50 17.93
C ASN A 46 -10.88 1.38 16.40
N PHE A 47 -10.97 0.14 15.91
CA PHE A 47 -10.96 -0.18 14.47
C PHE A 47 -12.34 -0.09 13.79
N GLN A 48 -13.33 0.56 14.42
CA GLN A 48 -14.68 0.70 13.86
C GLN A 48 -14.89 2.04 13.16
N PRO A 49 -15.79 2.09 12.15
CA PRO A 49 -16.52 0.97 11.56
C PRO A 49 -15.63 0.12 10.65
N GLU A 50 -15.86 -1.20 10.64
CA GLU A 50 -15.22 -2.10 9.68
C GLU A 50 -15.81 -1.94 8.27
N GLN A 51 -14.96 -2.01 7.25
CA GLN A 51 -15.36 -2.12 5.85
C GLN A 51 -15.13 -3.56 5.37
N PRO A 52 -15.92 -4.05 4.39
CA PRO A 52 -15.75 -5.40 3.88
C PRO A 52 -14.39 -5.59 3.21
N ILE A 53 -13.81 -6.78 3.40
CA ILE A 53 -12.70 -7.24 2.57
C ILE A 53 -13.31 -7.71 1.25
N THR A 54 -12.85 -7.21 0.11
CA THR A 54 -13.37 -7.59 -1.21
C THR A 54 -12.32 -8.34 -2.00
N GLU A 55 -12.72 -9.21 -2.93
CA GLU A 55 -11.76 -9.87 -3.84
C GLU A 55 -10.95 -8.83 -4.62
N ALA A 56 -11.60 -7.74 -5.06
CA ALA A 56 -10.94 -6.64 -5.74
C ALA A 56 -9.86 -5.98 -4.86
N GLY A 57 -10.12 -5.81 -3.56
CA GLY A 57 -9.12 -5.30 -2.61
C GLY A 57 -7.93 -6.24 -2.40
N VAL A 58 -8.16 -7.56 -2.39
CA VAL A 58 -7.07 -8.55 -2.35
C VAL A 58 -6.22 -8.48 -3.61
N ARG A 59 -6.86 -8.43 -4.79
CA ARG A 59 -6.17 -8.31 -6.08
C ARG A 59 -5.37 -7.01 -6.16
N LEU A 60 -5.92 -5.90 -5.69
CA LEU A 60 -5.23 -4.61 -5.66
C LEU A 60 -3.97 -4.65 -4.79
N ASN A 61 -4.04 -5.28 -3.61
CA ASN A 61 -2.87 -5.44 -2.75
C ASN A 61 -1.78 -6.32 -3.40
N ILE A 62 -2.17 -7.39 -4.10
CA ILE A 62 -1.23 -8.22 -4.86
C ILE A 62 -0.58 -7.41 -5.97
N ASP A 63 -1.38 -6.71 -6.76
CA ASP A 63 -0.92 -5.92 -7.90
C ASP A 63 0.05 -4.81 -7.49
N VAL A 64 -0.38 -3.92 -6.59
CA VAL A 64 0.45 -2.81 -6.10
C VAL A 64 1.72 -3.32 -5.42
N GLY A 65 1.60 -4.38 -4.62
CA GLY A 65 2.76 -5.02 -3.98
C GLY A 65 3.78 -5.53 -4.99
N ILE A 66 3.35 -6.26 -6.01
CA ILE A 66 4.25 -6.80 -7.05
C ILE A 66 4.86 -5.69 -7.89
N GLN A 67 4.06 -4.70 -8.31
CA GLN A 67 4.55 -3.59 -9.12
C GLN A 67 5.61 -2.77 -8.37
N TYR A 68 5.36 -2.44 -7.11
CA TYR A 68 6.31 -1.72 -6.28
C TYR A 68 7.60 -2.51 -6.07
N LEU A 69 7.50 -3.78 -5.66
CA LEU A 69 8.67 -4.64 -5.44
C LEU A 69 9.50 -4.81 -6.72
N GLY A 70 8.84 -4.95 -7.88
CA GLY A 70 9.51 -5.03 -9.18
C GLY A 70 10.32 -3.77 -9.49
N SER A 71 9.72 -2.60 -9.31
CA SER A 71 10.41 -1.32 -9.50
C SER A 71 11.55 -1.12 -8.49
N TRP A 72 11.34 -1.50 -7.23
CA TRP A 72 12.35 -1.40 -6.18
C TRP A 72 13.57 -2.25 -6.51
N LEU A 73 13.37 -3.50 -6.96
CA LEU A 73 14.44 -4.39 -7.43
C LEU A 73 15.14 -3.86 -8.69
N ALA A 74 14.47 -3.03 -9.49
CA ALA A 74 15.07 -2.30 -10.61
C ALA A 74 15.78 -1.00 -10.18
N GLY A 75 15.90 -0.73 -8.88
CA GLY A 75 16.58 0.45 -8.33
C GLY A 75 15.73 1.72 -8.22
N ASN A 76 14.40 1.62 -8.39
CA ASN A 76 13.49 2.76 -8.25
C ASN A 76 12.46 2.55 -7.12
N GLY A 77 12.61 3.31 -6.04
CA GLY A 77 11.73 3.26 -4.86
C GLY A 77 10.55 4.25 -4.88
N CYS A 78 10.39 5.04 -5.94
CA CYS A 78 9.32 6.04 -6.11
C CYS A 78 8.55 5.71 -7.40
N VAL A 79 7.37 5.11 -7.26
CA VAL A 79 6.76 4.35 -8.35
C VAL A 79 5.36 4.87 -8.67
N PRO A 80 5.10 5.35 -9.90
CA PRO A 80 3.74 5.64 -10.31
C PRO A 80 2.96 4.33 -10.55
N ILE A 81 1.95 4.05 -9.73
CA ILE A 81 1.05 2.89 -9.88
C ILE A 81 -0.38 3.42 -9.83
N HIS A 82 -1.21 3.10 -10.83
CA HIS A 82 -2.61 3.59 -10.92
C HIS A 82 -2.76 5.12 -10.77
N ASN A 83 -1.79 5.89 -11.26
CA ASN A 83 -1.69 7.36 -11.13
C ASN A 83 -1.42 7.87 -9.70
N LEU A 84 -1.08 7.00 -8.76
CA LEU A 84 -0.61 7.34 -7.42
C LEU A 84 0.91 7.18 -7.36
N MET A 85 1.57 8.03 -6.59
CA MET A 85 3.01 7.92 -6.36
C MET A 85 3.23 7.08 -5.12
N GLU A 86 3.57 5.81 -5.33
CA GLU A 86 3.69 4.83 -4.28
C GLU A 86 5.14 4.72 -3.77
N ASP A 87 5.25 4.46 -2.47
CA ASP A 87 6.51 4.20 -1.77
C ASP A 87 6.47 2.83 -1.06
N ALA A 88 7.51 2.54 -0.26
CA ALA A 88 7.62 1.26 0.43
C ALA A 88 6.47 1.02 1.40
N ALA A 89 5.90 2.05 2.01
CA ALA A 89 4.81 1.91 2.96
C ALA A 89 3.54 1.36 2.28
N THR A 90 3.31 1.67 1.00
CA THR A 90 2.22 1.10 0.23
C THR A 90 2.39 -0.41 0.04
N ALA A 91 3.57 -0.85 -0.37
CA ALA A 91 3.84 -2.29 -0.48
C ALA A 91 3.79 -3.00 0.88
N GLU A 92 4.23 -2.33 1.96
CA GLU A 92 4.15 -2.84 3.33
C GLU A 92 2.70 -3.09 3.74
N ILE A 93 1.82 -2.09 3.60
CA ILE A 93 0.42 -2.28 3.97
C ILE A 93 -0.26 -3.32 3.08
N SER A 94 0.08 -3.38 1.80
CA SER A 94 -0.47 -4.38 0.89
C SER A 94 -0.11 -5.82 1.27
N ARG A 95 1.17 -6.12 1.53
CA ARG A 95 1.55 -7.47 1.99
C ARG A 95 0.99 -7.78 3.38
N SER A 96 0.90 -6.77 4.26
CA SER A 96 0.49 -6.94 5.66
C SER A 96 -0.99 -7.24 5.78
N GLN A 97 -1.82 -6.57 4.98
CA GLN A 97 -3.25 -6.86 4.90
C GLN A 97 -3.48 -8.28 4.40
N VAL A 98 -2.82 -8.70 3.31
CA VAL A 98 -2.96 -10.07 2.78
C VAL A 98 -2.51 -11.10 3.82
N TRP A 99 -1.36 -10.87 4.47
CA TRP A 99 -0.86 -11.74 5.54
C TRP A 99 -1.83 -11.86 6.72
N GLN A 100 -2.40 -10.74 7.16
CA GLN A 100 -3.37 -10.69 8.26
C GLN A 100 -4.68 -11.38 7.87
N TRP A 101 -5.17 -11.16 6.65
CA TRP A 101 -6.41 -11.78 6.16
C TRP A 101 -6.28 -13.29 6.01
N ILE A 102 -5.11 -13.82 5.66
CA ILE A 102 -4.90 -15.28 5.65
C ILE A 102 -5.08 -15.86 7.07
N ARG A 103 -4.57 -15.20 8.10
CA ARG A 103 -4.46 -15.75 9.47
C ARG A 103 -5.63 -15.43 10.38
N SER A 104 -6.23 -14.26 10.25
CA SER A 104 -7.30 -13.81 11.14
C SER A 104 -8.64 -14.44 10.78
N GLU A 105 -9.46 -14.81 11.77
CA GLU A 105 -10.84 -15.27 11.54
C GLU A 105 -11.70 -14.23 10.78
N LYS A 106 -11.34 -12.95 10.90
CA LYS A 106 -11.99 -11.83 10.18
C LYS A 106 -11.65 -11.75 8.71
N GLY A 107 -10.60 -12.43 8.25
CA GLY A 107 -10.15 -12.41 6.86
C GLY A 107 -11.06 -13.18 5.91
N LYS A 108 -12.32 -12.77 5.82
CA LYS A 108 -13.35 -13.30 4.93
C LYS A 108 -13.74 -12.20 3.96
N LEU A 109 -13.86 -12.57 2.70
CA LEU A 109 -14.40 -11.71 1.67
C LEU A 109 -15.87 -11.37 1.97
N ASP A 110 -16.37 -10.32 1.32
CA ASP A 110 -17.76 -9.88 1.34
C ASP A 110 -18.76 -10.94 0.85
N ASP A 111 -18.30 -11.90 0.06
CA ASP A 111 -19.07 -13.08 -0.34
C ASP A 111 -18.95 -14.28 0.64
N GLY A 112 -18.22 -14.10 1.75
CA GLY A 112 -18.05 -15.09 2.82
C GLY A 112 -16.89 -16.06 2.63
N ARG A 113 -16.21 -16.09 1.46
CA ARG A 113 -15.02 -16.95 1.27
C ARG A 113 -13.89 -16.52 2.19
N LYS A 114 -13.20 -17.49 2.78
CA LYS A 114 -11.99 -17.24 3.57
C LYS A 114 -10.84 -16.87 2.63
N VAL A 115 -10.09 -15.80 2.93
CA VAL A 115 -8.81 -15.53 2.27
C VAL A 115 -7.80 -16.58 2.72
N THR A 116 -7.21 -17.31 1.78
CA THR A 116 -6.23 -18.37 2.03
C THR A 116 -4.96 -18.13 1.22
N ALA A 117 -3.85 -18.77 1.62
CA ALA A 117 -2.61 -18.73 0.85
C ALA A 117 -2.82 -19.25 -0.59
N ASP A 118 -3.61 -20.31 -0.77
CA ASP A 118 -3.90 -20.87 -2.10
C ASP A 118 -4.73 -19.92 -2.97
N MET A 119 -5.65 -19.16 -2.36
CA MET A 119 -6.39 -18.11 -3.07
C MET A 119 -5.44 -17.03 -3.58
N VAL A 120 -4.51 -16.55 -2.74
CA VAL A 120 -3.51 -15.54 -3.12
C VAL A 120 -2.59 -16.07 -4.22
N ARG A 121 -2.04 -17.27 -4.07
CA ARG A 121 -1.22 -17.94 -5.09
C ARG A 121 -1.95 -18.08 -6.42
N GLY A 122 -3.24 -18.44 -6.38
CA GLY A 122 -4.08 -18.54 -7.56
C GLY A 122 -4.36 -17.20 -8.26
N MET A 123 -4.27 -16.07 -7.54
CA MET A 123 -4.48 -14.73 -8.09
C MET A 123 -3.22 -14.13 -8.73
N ILE A 124 -2.02 -14.50 -8.26
CA ILE A 124 -0.74 -13.94 -8.73
C ILE A 124 -0.55 -14.05 -10.26
N PRO A 125 -0.79 -15.19 -10.93
CA PRO A 125 -0.64 -15.29 -12.38
C PRO A 125 -1.52 -14.30 -13.15
N GLY A 126 -2.75 -14.07 -12.67
CA GLY A 126 -3.65 -13.08 -13.24
C GLY A 126 -3.12 -11.67 -13.05
N GLY A 127 -2.63 -11.34 -11.85
CA GLY A 127 -2.01 -10.04 -11.57
C GLY A 127 -0.79 -9.76 -12.45
N LEU A 128 0.10 -10.74 -12.64
CA LEU A 128 1.25 -10.60 -13.55
C LEU A 128 0.83 -10.35 -15.00
N GLU A 129 -0.23 -11.02 -15.47
CA GLU A 129 -0.77 -10.81 -16.82
C GLU A 129 -1.40 -9.42 -16.96
N ASP A 130 -2.05 -8.91 -15.91
CA ASP A 130 -2.63 -7.57 -15.91
C ASP A 130 -1.52 -6.49 -15.92
N ILE A 131 -0.47 -6.65 -15.11
CA ILE A 131 0.74 -5.80 -15.14
C ILE A 131 1.38 -5.82 -16.53
N ARG A 132 1.50 -7.00 -17.15
CA ARG A 132 2.04 -7.14 -18.51
C ARG A 132 1.21 -6.37 -19.54
N LYS A 133 -0.12 -6.41 -19.45
CA LYS A 133 -1.01 -5.64 -20.34
C LYS A 133 -0.91 -4.14 -20.11
N GLU A 134 -0.76 -3.72 -18.85
CA GLU A 134 -0.65 -2.31 -18.48
C GLU A 134 0.63 -1.67 -19.03
N HIS A 135 1.79 -2.32 -18.83
CA HIS A 135 3.10 -1.75 -19.17
C HIS A 135 3.63 -2.20 -20.54
N GLY A 136 3.07 -3.27 -21.11
CA GLY A 136 3.53 -3.90 -22.34
C GLY A 136 4.71 -4.85 -22.15
N ASP A 137 4.91 -5.72 -23.16
CA ASP A 137 5.88 -6.82 -23.12
C ASP A 137 7.32 -6.36 -22.88
N ASP A 138 7.74 -5.27 -23.53
CA ASP A 138 9.11 -4.76 -23.43
C ASP A 138 9.45 -4.27 -22.02
N ALA A 139 8.52 -3.58 -21.37
CA ALA A 139 8.70 -3.11 -20.01
C ALA A 139 8.68 -4.28 -19.02
N PHE A 140 7.73 -5.21 -19.21
CA PHE A 140 7.60 -6.41 -18.38
C PHE A 140 8.84 -7.29 -18.41
N GLN A 141 9.57 -7.35 -19.53
CA GLN A 141 10.84 -8.10 -19.63
C GLN A 141 12.02 -7.42 -18.94
N ARG A 142 11.99 -6.10 -18.75
CA ARG A 142 13.09 -5.32 -18.15
C ARG A 142 12.99 -5.25 -16.63
N ILE A 143 11.78 -5.22 -16.11
CA ILE A 143 11.53 -5.13 -14.67
C ILE A 143 11.35 -6.55 -14.11
N PRO A 144 11.95 -6.89 -12.95
CA PRO A 144 11.92 -8.25 -12.41
C PRO A 144 10.57 -8.59 -11.73
N TYR A 145 9.43 -8.37 -12.41
CA TYR A 145 8.09 -8.60 -11.85
C TYR A 145 7.86 -10.06 -11.43
N THR A 146 8.40 -11.04 -12.16
CA THR A 146 8.27 -12.45 -11.76
C THR A 146 9.04 -12.77 -10.47
N GLN A 147 10.18 -12.12 -10.23
CA GLN A 147 10.91 -12.25 -8.96
C GLN A 147 10.15 -11.54 -7.84
N ALA A 148 9.66 -10.33 -8.11
CA ALA A 148 8.83 -9.56 -7.19
C ALA A 148 7.58 -10.33 -6.75
N ALA A 149 6.92 -11.05 -7.67
CA ALA A 149 5.78 -11.90 -7.37
C ALA A 149 6.10 -13.04 -6.40
N LYS A 150 7.24 -13.72 -6.57
CA LYS A 150 7.69 -14.76 -5.63
C LYS A 150 7.95 -14.19 -4.24
N ILE A 151 8.66 -13.06 -4.19
CA ILE A 151 9.00 -12.36 -2.95
C ILE A 151 7.72 -11.88 -2.24
N PHE A 152 6.74 -11.33 -2.97
CA PHE A 152 5.44 -10.96 -2.42
C PHE A 152 4.68 -12.17 -1.87
N GLU A 153 4.63 -13.27 -2.63
CA GLU A 153 3.98 -14.52 -2.20
C GLU A 153 4.58 -15.03 -0.90
N GLU A 154 5.91 -15.13 -0.82
CA GLU A 154 6.62 -15.60 0.35
C GLU A 154 6.31 -14.73 1.58
N MET A 155 6.44 -13.41 1.45
CA MET A 155 6.19 -12.49 2.56
C MET A 155 4.72 -12.45 3.02
N SER A 156 3.77 -12.58 2.10
CA SER A 156 2.34 -12.53 2.42
C SER A 156 1.83 -13.87 2.96
N THR A 157 2.45 -15.00 2.60
CA THR A 157 1.98 -16.34 2.98
C THR A 157 2.78 -17.00 4.10
N SER A 158 4.02 -16.56 4.38
CA SER A 158 4.90 -17.08 5.45
C SER A 158 4.26 -17.04 6.84
N GLU A 159 4.42 -18.11 7.63
CA GLU A 159 3.96 -18.20 9.03
C GLU A 159 4.43 -17.01 9.86
N ASP A 160 5.71 -16.69 9.78
CA ASP A 160 6.31 -15.54 10.45
C ASP A 160 6.08 -14.25 9.66
N PHE A 161 5.80 -13.18 10.38
CA PHE A 161 5.68 -11.85 9.82
C PHE A 161 7.06 -11.17 9.81
N SER A 162 7.64 -10.99 8.63
CA SER A 162 8.86 -10.19 8.48
C SER A 162 8.58 -8.75 8.90
N GLU A 163 9.44 -8.18 9.74
CA GLU A 163 9.25 -6.82 10.28
C GLU A 163 9.21 -5.76 9.17
N PHE A 164 10.07 -5.89 8.17
CA PHE A 164 10.13 -5.00 7.01
C PHE A 164 10.33 -5.78 5.72
N LEU A 165 9.59 -5.42 4.66
CA LEU A 165 9.77 -5.99 3.32
C LEU A 165 11.15 -5.68 2.75
N THR A 166 11.79 -4.62 3.25
CA THR A 166 13.08 -4.16 2.74
C THR A 166 14.22 -5.09 3.13
N LEU A 167 14.13 -5.83 4.24
CA LEU A 167 15.21 -6.72 4.71
C LEU A 167 15.56 -7.81 3.68
N PRO A 168 14.63 -8.67 3.22
CA PRO A 168 14.94 -9.67 2.20
C PRO A 168 15.26 -9.02 0.85
N LEU A 169 14.66 -7.85 0.57
CA LEU A 169 14.88 -7.13 -0.67
C LEU A 169 16.31 -6.55 -0.78
N TYR A 170 16.89 -6.05 0.30
CA TYR A 170 18.27 -5.55 0.32
C TYR A 170 19.29 -6.62 -0.04
N GLU A 171 19.03 -7.90 0.25
CA GLU A 171 19.89 -9.01 -0.15
C GLU A 171 19.92 -9.22 -1.68
N HIS A 172 18.94 -8.66 -2.40
CA HIS A 172 18.82 -8.75 -3.85
C HIS A 172 19.32 -7.51 -4.60
N LEU A 173 19.69 -6.43 -3.88
CA LEU A 173 20.33 -5.28 -4.49
C LEU A 173 21.83 -5.51 -4.59
N SER A 174 22.37 -5.37 -5.81
CA SER A 174 23.80 -5.38 -6.10
C SER A 174 24.37 -3.97 -6.23
#